data_AF-A0AAD0P4V2-F1
#
_entry.id   AF-A0AAD0P4V2-F1
#
_cell.length_a   1.000
_cell.length_b   1.000
_cell.length_c   1.000
_cell.angle_alpha   90.00
_cell.angle_beta   90.00
_cell.angle_gamma   90.00
#
_symmetry.space_group_name_H-M   'P 1'
#
loop_
_entity.id
_entity.type
_entity.pdbx_description
1 polymer ?
#
loop_
_entity_poly.entity_id
_entity_poly.type
_entity_poly.pdbx_seq_one_letter_code
_entity_poly.pdbx_strand_id
1 'polypeptide(L)'
;MTKSQIAASTVGAVLIPTFDFLYGEADAVVTIMVALLFFIIMDWLSGIRAAKKDNTYASKYGIDGVFRTFFMLLLPAGGHLLDMVFGLPGAIFGALSIGTLYHVLQSMTANSIRAGWGDSLPLPVLDVVLKWVGSELDKKVKRAASRKGDDE
;
A
#
# COMPACT_ATOMS: atom_id res chain seq x y z
N MET A 1 31.70 18.05 -3.08
CA MET A 1 30.31 17.59 -3.34
C MET A 1 29.79 18.31 -4.57
N THR A 2 29.31 17.57 -5.57
CA THR A 2 28.68 18.17 -6.76
C THR A 2 27.29 18.73 -6.40
N LYS A 3 26.75 19.66 -7.22
CA LYS A 3 25.39 20.21 -7.00
C LYS A 3 24.32 19.12 -6.87
N SER A 4 24.44 18.04 -7.65
CA SER A 4 23.55 16.88 -7.57
C SER A 4 23.67 16.11 -6.26
N GLN A 5 24.89 15.97 -5.72
CA GLN A 5 25.09 15.33 -4.41
C GLN A 5 24.52 16.18 -3.27
N ILE A 6 24.62 17.52 -3.35
CA ILE A 6 24.02 18.45 -2.38
C ILE A 6 22.50 18.38 -2.43
N ALA A 7 21.91 18.38 -3.62
CA ALA A 7 20.46 18.25 -3.78
C ALA A 7 19.95 16.90 -3.23
N ALA A 8 20.63 15.80 -3.56
CA ALA A 8 20.28 14.46 -3.08
C ALA A 8 20.41 14.35 -1.55
N SER A 9 21.48 14.90 -0.96
CA SER A 9 21.67 14.88 0.50
C SER A 9 20.59 15.69 1.24
N THR A 10 20.18 16.84 0.70
CA THR A 10 19.16 17.68 1.34
C THR A 10 17.78 17.02 1.26
N VAL A 11 17.44 16.41 0.13
CA VAL A 11 16.17 15.67 -0.02
C VAL A 11 16.16 14.45 0.90
N GLY A 12 17.24 13.69 0.97
CA GLY A 12 17.37 12.54 1.88
C GLY A 12 17.23 12.94 3.35
N ALA A 13 17.82 14.08 3.75
CA ALA A 13 17.77 14.58 5.12
C ALA A 13 16.36 14.95 5.61
N VAL A 14 15.40 15.18 4.70
CA VAL A 14 14.00 15.44 5.07
C VAL A 14 13.15 14.19 4.89
N LEU A 15 13.31 13.47 3.78
CA LEU A 15 12.45 12.36 3.44
C LEU A 15 12.67 11.13 4.33
N ILE A 16 13.92 10.79 4.66
CA ILE A 16 14.22 9.61 5.48
C ILE A 16 13.64 9.79 6.88
N PRO A 17 13.92 10.88 7.63
CA PRO A 17 13.33 11.06 8.95
C PRO A 17 11.80 11.15 8.94
N THR A 18 11.22 11.72 7.87
CA THR A 18 9.76 11.77 7.73
C THR A 18 9.18 10.37 7.53
N PHE A 19 9.83 9.54 6.71
CA PHE A 19 9.44 8.15 6.50
C PHE A 19 9.54 7.35 7.81
N ASP A 20 10.68 7.45 8.48
CA ASP A 20 10.96 6.73 9.72
C ASP A 20 9.96 7.12 10.82
N PHE A 21 9.63 8.41 10.94
CA PHE A 21 8.61 8.90 11.85
C PHE A 21 7.21 8.36 11.52
N LEU A 22 6.81 8.37 10.25
CA LEU A 22 5.46 7.99 9.84
C LEU A 22 5.24 6.48 9.88
N TYR A 23 6.21 5.67 9.45
CA TYR A 23 6.02 4.25 9.22
C TYR A 23 6.86 3.35 10.14
N GLY A 24 7.99 3.84 10.63
CA GLY A 24 8.98 3.08 11.40
C GLY A 24 10.21 2.67 10.57
N GLU A 25 11.27 2.28 11.27
CA GLU A 25 12.61 2.05 10.68
C GLU A 25 12.92 0.57 10.38
N ALA A 26 12.08 -0.36 10.84
CA ALA A 26 12.38 -1.80 10.74
C ALA A 26 12.43 -2.28 9.27
N ASP A 27 13.33 -3.22 8.96
CA ASP A 27 13.47 -3.78 7.59
C ASP A 27 12.13 -4.29 7.01
N ALA A 28 11.28 -4.88 7.86
CA ALA A 28 9.95 -5.33 7.48
C ALA A 28 9.02 -4.18 7.07
N VAL A 29 9.10 -3.02 7.73
CA VAL A 29 8.36 -1.79 7.40
C VAL A 29 8.82 -1.28 6.04
N VAL A 30 10.12 -1.15 5.83
CA VAL A 30 10.67 -0.70 4.54
C VAL A 30 10.21 -1.63 3.41
N THR A 31 10.29 -2.95 3.63
CA THR A 31 9.90 -3.95 2.63
C THR A 31 8.41 -3.86 2.26
N ILE A 32 7.50 -3.77 3.24
CA ILE A 32 6.07 -3.69 2.94
C ILE A 32 5.69 -2.36 2.28
N MET A 33 6.33 -1.26 2.67
CA MET A 33 6.09 0.05 2.06
C MET A 33 6.61 0.13 0.62
N VAL A 34 7.77 -0.49 0.33
CA VAL A 34 8.28 -0.65 -1.04
C VAL A 34 7.33 -1.50 -1.87
N ALA A 35 6.83 -2.62 -1.34
CA ALA A 35 5.85 -3.46 -2.03
C ALA A 35 4.55 -2.69 -2.32
N LEU A 36 4.03 -1.94 -1.35
CA LEU A 36 2.87 -1.06 -1.53
C LEU A 36 3.09 -0.05 -2.64
N LEU A 37 4.21 0.67 -2.62
CA LEU A 37 4.55 1.65 -3.65
C LEU A 37 4.63 1.00 -5.04
N PHE A 38 5.27 -0.16 -5.14
CA PHE A 38 5.38 -0.91 -6.39
C PHE A 38 4.00 -1.27 -6.96
N PHE A 39 3.11 -1.85 -6.14
CA PHE A 39 1.78 -2.23 -6.61
C PHE A 39 0.86 -1.04 -6.87
N ILE A 40 1.03 0.07 -6.15
CA ILE A 40 0.36 1.34 -6.49
C ILE A 40 0.80 1.80 -7.87
N ILE A 41 2.09 1.79 -8.20
CA ILE A 41 2.57 2.18 -9.53
C ILE A 41 1.93 1.27 -10.60
N MET A 42 1.87 -0.04 -10.37
CA MET A 42 1.18 -0.96 -11.29
C MET A 42 -0.33 -0.67 -11.43
N ASP A 43 -1.00 -0.35 -10.32
CA ASP A 43 -2.42 0.07 -10.33
C ASP A 43 -2.62 1.33 -11.17
N TRP A 44 -1.73 2.31 -11.05
CA TRP A 44 -1.77 3.53 -11.84
C TRP A 44 -1.54 3.28 -13.33
N LEU A 45 -0.57 2.45 -13.69
CA LEU A 45 -0.28 2.09 -15.08
C LEU A 45 -1.49 1.40 -15.73
N SER A 46 -2.06 0.41 -15.05
CA SER A 46 -3.24 -0.31 -15.51
C SER A 46 -4.49 0.58 -15.53
N GLY A 47 -4.69 1.42 -14.51
CA GLY A 47 -5.83 2.33 -14.37
C GLY A 47 -5.86 3.42 -15.44
N ILE A 48 -4.72 4.05 -15.73
CA ILE A 48 -4.61 5.01 -16.84
C ILE A 48 -4.94 4.34 -18.17
N ARG A 49 -4.43 3.12 -18.41
CA ARG A 49 -4.69 2.39 -19.65
C ARG A 49 -6.16 2.01 -19.79
N ALA A 50 -6.78 1.53 -18.70
CA ALA A 50 -8.20 1.23 -18.63
C ALA A 50 -9.05 2.46 -18.92
N ALA A 51 -8.80 3.59 -18.25
CA ALA A 51 -9.55 4.83 -18.44
C ALA A 51 -9.44 5.36 -19.88
N LYS A 52 -8.27 5.22 -20.53
CA LYS A 52 -8.10 5.58 -21.94
C LYS A 52 -8.89 4.65 -22.87
N LYS A 53 -8.91 3.35 -22.60
CA LYS A 53 -9.66 2.36 -23.39
C LYS A 53 -11.17 2.55 -23.24
N ASP A 54 -11.62 2.87 -22.04
CA ASP A 54 -13.03 3.10 -21.70
C ASP A 54 -13.50 4.52 -22.13
N ASN A 55 -12.63 5.36 -22.69
CA ASN A 55 -12.87 6.77 -23.03
C ASN A 55 -13.33 7.63 -21.82
N THR A 56 -12.95 7.24 -20.60
CA THR A 56 -13.28 7.97 -19.36
C THR A 56 -12.08 8.76 -18.80
N TYR A 57 -10.98 8.86 -19.53
CA TYR A 57 -9.78 9.57 -19.08
C TYR A 57 -10.02 11.09 -19.08
N ALA A 58 -9.96 11.71 -17.91
CA ALA A 58 -10.10 13.15 -17.72
C ALA A 58 -9.02 13.70 -16.76
N SER A 59 -8.73 15.00 -16.83
CA SER A 59 -7.79 15.66 -15.89
C SER A 59 -8.18 15.46 -14.43
N LYS A 60 -9.49 15.50 -14.14
CA LYS A 60 -10.06 15.20 -12.83
C LYS A 60 -9.70 13.80 -12.32
N TYR A 61 -9.69 12.79 -13.21
CA TYR A 61 -9.30 11.42 -12.86
C TYR A 61 -7.87 11.35 -12.32
N GLY A 62 -6.93 12.10 -12.92
CA GLY A 62 -5.55 12.16 -12.46
C GLY A 62 -5.41 12.82 -11.09
N ILE A 63 -6.04 13.98 -10.90
CA ILE A 63 -5.98 14.73 -9.62
C ILE A 63 -6.62 13.92 -8.48
N ASP A 64 -7.84 13.40 -8.69
CA ASP A 64 -8.53 12.59 -7.69
C ASP A 64 -7.74 11.31 -7.36
N GLY A 65 -7.05 10.73 -8.35
CA GLY A 65 -6.16 9.60 -8.17
C GLY A 65 -5.00 9.89 -7.20
N VAL A 66 -4.39 11.08 -7.31
CA VAL A 66 -3.29 11.50 -6.41
C VAL A 66 -3.78 11.59 -4.97
N PHE A 67 -4.90 12.29 -4.74
CA PHE A 67 -5.47 12.42 -3.39
C PHE A 67 -5.87 11.07 -2.79
N ARG A 68 -6.46 10.18 -3.60
CA ARG A 68 -6.79 8.81 -3.17
C ARG A 68 -5.53 8.05 -2.75
N THR A 69 -4.47 8.11 -3.55
CA THR A 69 -3.22 7.41 -3.27
C THR A 69 -2.55 7.95 -2.01
N PHE A 70 -2.51 9.27 -1.86
CA PHE A 70 -2.00 9.91 -0.65
C PHE A 70 -2.77 9.45 0.59
N PHE A 71 -4.11 9.46 0.54
CA PHE A 71 -4.94 8.97 1.63
C PHE A 71 -4.69 7.49 1.97
N MET A 72 -4.55 6.63 0.96
CA MET A 72 -4.24 5.20 1.18
C MET A 72 -2.90 4.97 1.88
N LEU A 73 -1.88 5.78 1.57
CA LEU A 73 -0.56 5.69 2.22
C LEU A 73 -0.58 6.24 3.65
N LEU A 74 -1.50 7.15 3.99
CA LEU A 74 -1.70 7.61 5.36
C LEU A 74 -2.29 6.52 6.28
N LEU A 75 -2.94 5.48 5.74
CA LEU A 75 -3.51 4.41 6.56
C LEU A 75 -2.43 3.61 7.31
N PRO A 76 -1.39 3.04 6.65
CA PRO A 76 -0.24 2.46 7.35
C PRO A 76 0.41 3.43 8.34
N ALA A 77 0.61 4.69 7.95
CA ALA A 77 1.22 5.69 8.83
C ALA A 77 0.40 5.90 10.11
N GLY A 78 -0.91 6.08 9.98
CA GLY A 78 -1.82 6.16 11.11
C GLY A 78 -1.79 4.91 11.98
N GLY A 79 -1.64 3.73 11.36
CA GLY A 79 -1.45 2.48 12.09
C GLY A 79 -0.19 2.45 12.95
N HIS A 80 0.95 2.89 12.41
CA HIS A 80 2.20 3.00 13.15
C HIS A 80 2.10 4.00 14.31
N LEU A 81 1.50 5.17 14.07
CA LEU A 81 1.26 6.16 15.13
C LEU A 81 0.38 5.59 16.25
N LEU A 82 -0.68 4.85 15.92
CA LEU A 82 -1.52 4.19 16.92
C LEU A 82 -0.78 3.08 17.67
N ASP A 83 0.04 2.29 16.98
CA ASP A 83 0.88 1.29 17.64
C ASP A 83 1.82 1.95 18.67
N MET A 84 2.41 3.11 18.35
CA MET A 84 3.22 3.88 19.30
C MET A 84 2.41 4.38 20.50
N VAL A 85 1.20 4.89 20.27
CA VAL A 85 0.31 5.36 21.35
C VAL A 85 -0.05 4.24 22.32
N PHE A 86 -0.29 3.03 21.81
CA PHE A 86 -0.72 1.89 22.61
C PHE A 86 0.43 0.94 23.02
N GLY A 87 1.67 1.25 22.66
CA GLY A 87 2.83 0.39 22.93
C GLY A 87 2.76 -0.98 22.24
N LEU A 88 2.11 -1.07 21.09
CA LEU A 88 1.91 -2.31 20.34
C LEU A 88 3.10 -2.61 19.42
N PRO A 89 3.45 -3.89 19.21
CA PRO A 89 4.56 -4.27 18.35
C PRO A 89 4.16 -4.26 16.85
N GLY A 90 3.72 -3.10 16.33
CA GLY A 90 3.40 -2.91 14.91
C GLY A 90 2.13 -3.64 14.42
N ALA A 91 1.19 -3.95 15.33
CA ALA A 91 0.01 -4.75 15.01
C ALA A 91 -0.98 -4.01 14.11
N ILE A 92 -1.27 -2.75 14.43
CA ILE A 92 -2.20 -1.90 13.68
C ILE A 92 -1.58 -1.48 12.35
N PHE A 93 -0.30 -1.09 12.35
CA PHE A 93 0.49 -0.86 11.14
C PHE A 93 0.43 -2.06 10.21
N GLY A 94 0.69 -3.26 10.71
CA GLY A 94 0.67 -4.49 9.93
C GLY A 94 -0.71 -4.77 9.32
N ALA A 95 -1.78 -4.60 10.11
CA ALA A 95 -3.15 -4.80 9.64
C ALA A 95 -3.53 -3.80 8.54
N LEU A 96 -3.26 -2.50 8.75
CA LEU A 96 -3.58 -1.45 7.77
C LEU A 96 -2.71 -1.54 6.52
N SER A 97 -1.44 -1.91 6.64
CA SER A 97 -0.55 -2.13 5.51
C SER A 97 -0.99 -3.30 4.64
N ILE A 98 -1.32 -4.44 5.25
CA ILE A 98 -1.81 -5.62 4.53
C ILE A 98 -3.18 -5.35 3.90
N GLY A 99 -4.09 -4.68 4.63
CA GLY A 99 -5.41 -4.29 4.11
C GLY A 99 -5.30 -3.34 2.92
N THR A 100 -4.43 -2.32 3.01
CA THR A 100 -4.16 -1.43 1.88
C THR A 100 -3.55 -2.19 0.70
N LEU A 101 -2.58 -3.08 0.94
CA LEU A 101 -1.96 -3.89 -0.11
C LEU A 101 -2.98 -4.79 -0.82
N TYR A 102 -3.86 -5.43 -0.04
CA TYR A 102 -4.95 -6.26 -0.56
C TYR A 102 -5.85 -5.46 -1.51
N HIS A 103 -6.30 -4.27 -1.09
CA HIS A 103 -7.14 -3.41 -1.94
C HIS A 103 -6.41 -2.88 -3.18
N VAL A 104 -5.13 -2.54 -3.07
CA VAL A 104 -4.31 -2.12 -4.22
C VAL A 104 -4.18 -3.26 -5.23
N LEU A 105 -3.91 -4.49 -4.77
CA LEU A 105 -3.85 -5.67 -5.64
C LEU A 105 -5.18 -5.95 -6.34
N GLN A 106 -6.31 -5.81 -5.63
CA GLN A 106 -7.64 -5.95 -6.23
C GLN A 106 -7.88 -4.89 -7.31
N SER A 107 -7.60 -3.61 -7.02
CA SER A 107 -7.74 -2.50 -7.96
C SER A 107 -6.86 -2.72 -9.20
N MET A 108 -5.59 -3.06 -8.99
CA MET A 108 -4.61 -3.29 -10.06
C MET A 108 -5.04 -4.44 -10.97
N THR A 109 -5.55 -5.53 -10.40
CA THR A 109 -6.07 -6.67 -11.16
C THR A 109 -7.28 -6.26 -12.00
N ALA A 110 -8.26 -5.58 -11.39
CA ALA A 110 -9.48 -5.12 -12.07
C ALA A 110 -9.17 -4.11 -13.20
N ASN A 111 -8.28 -3.16 -12.93
CA ASN A 111 -7.82 -2.17 -13.90
C ASN A 111 -7.07 -2.84 -15.05
N SER A 112 -6.26 -3.85 -14.78
CA SER A 112 -5.55 -4.59 -15.83
C SER A 112 -6.50 -5.38 -16.74
N ILE A 113 -7.55 -5.99 -16.18
CA ILE A 113 -8.60 -6.65 -16.97
C ILE A 113 -9.32 -5.63 -17.86
N ARG A 114 -9.73 -4.49 -17.30
CA ARG A 114 -10.37 -3.39 -18.06
C ARG A 114 -9.46 -2.87 -19.17
N ALA A 115 -8.17 -2.71 -18.90
CA ALA A 115 -7.15 -2.34 -19.87
C ALA A 115 -7.01 -3.35 -21.03
N GLY A 116 -7.55 -4.57 -20.89
CA GLY A 116 -7.46 -5.65 -21.87
C GLY A 116 -6.22 -6.52 -21.70
N TRP A 117 -5.62 -6.55 -20.51
CA TRP A 117 -4.43 -7.35 -20.22
C TRP A 117 -4.77 -8.70 -19.58
N GLY A 118 -6.06 -9.07 -19.53
CA GLY A 118 -6.51 -10.30 -18.89
C GLY A 118 -5.82 -11.56 -19.44
N ASP A 119 -5.60 -11.62 -20.76
CA ASP A 119 -4.97 -12.77 -21.40
C ASP A 119 -3.44 -12.80 -21.23
N SER A 120 -2.82 -11.66 -20.91
CA SER A 120 -1.37 -11.52 -20.73
C SER A 120 -0.94 -11.62 -19.27
N LEU A 121 -1.87 -11.46 -18.33
CA LEU A 121 -1.60 -11.55 -16.92
C LEU A 121 -1.88 -12.96 -16.38
N PRO A 122 -1.09 -13.43 -15.41
CA PRO A 122 -1.35 -14.70 -14.73
C PRO A 122 -2.49 -14.52 -13.71
N LEU A 123 -3.71 -14.25 -14.18
CA LEU A 123 -4.89 -14.00 -13.32
C LEU A 123 -5.13 -15.09 -12.27
N PRO A 124 -4.97 -16.40 -12.56
CA PRO A 124 -5.12 -17.44 -11.53
C PRO A 124 -4.09 -17.29 -10.39
N VAL A 125 -2.86 -16.88 -10.71
CA VAL A 125 -1.81 -16.66 -9.71
C VAL A 125 -2.15 -15.43 -8.88
N LEU A 126 -2.62 -14.34 -9.51
CA LEU A 126 -3.04 -13.13 -8.80
C LEU A 126 -4.23 -13.41 -7.86
N ASP A 127 -5.19 -14.23 -8.28
CA ASP A 127 -6.31 -14.66 -7.43
C ASP A 127 -5.82 -15.48 -6.22
N VAL A 128 -4.86 -16.41 -6.42
CA VAL A 128 -4.24 -17.15 -5.31
C VAL A 128 -3.53 -16.20 -4.34
N VAL A 129 -2.77 -15.23 -4.85
CA VAL A 129 -2.08 -14.23 -4.02
C VAL A 129 -3.11 -13.41 -3.24
N LEU A 130 -4.16 -12.90 -3.89
CA LEU A 130 -5.22 -12.13 -3.25
C LEU A 130 -5.90 -12.92 -2.12
N LYS A 131 -6.30 -14.17 -2.39
CA LYS A 131 -6.90 -15.05 -1.39
C LYS A 131 -5.97 -15.32 -0.23
N TRP A 132 -4.68 -15.52 -0.50
CA TRP A 132 -3.67 -15.72 0.53
C TRP A 132 -3.52 -14.47 1.41
N VAL A 133 -3.35 -13.28 0.81
CA VAL A 133 -3.25 -12.00 1.54
C VAL A 133 -4.50 -11.76 2.40
N GLY A 134 -5.69 -11.98 1.84
CA GLY A 134 -6.95 -11.88 2.58
C GLY A 134 -7.03 -12.85 3.76
N SER A 135 -6.61 -14.11 3.56
CA SER A 135 -6.58 -15.10 4.65
C SER A 135 -5.60 -14.74 5.78
N GLU A 136 -4.49 -14.09 5.44
CA GLU A 136 -3.50 -13.65 6.42
C GLU A 136 -4.02 -12.46 7.23
N LEU A 137 -4.74 -11.55 6.59
CA LEU A 137 -5.46 -10.46 7.27
C LEU A 137 -6.48 -11.01 8.27
N ASP A 138 -7.32 -11.96 7.84
CA ASP A 138 -8.33 -12.59 8.70
C ASP A 138 -7.70 -13.31 9.89
N LYS A 139 -6.59 -14.03 9.69
CA LYS A 139 -5.86 -14.70 10.78
C LYS A 139 -5.32 -13.71 11.79
N LYS A 140 -4.76 -12.58 11.34
CA LYS A 140 -4.23 -11.55 12.25
C LYS A 140 -5.34 -10.87 13.04
N VAL A 141 -6.47 -10.55 12.39
CA VAL A 141 -7.66 -9.99 13.05
C VAL A 141 -8.21 -10.97 14.09
N LYS A 142 -8.38 -12.25 13.72
CA LYS A 142 -8.88 -13.29 14.65
C LYS A 142 -7.95 -13.52 15.84
N ARG A 143 -6.62 -13.55 15.63
CA ARG A 143 -5.64 -13.68 16.71
C ARG A 143 -5.62 -12.48 17.65
N ALA A 144 -5.83 -11.27 17.14
CA ALA A 144 -5.96 -10.08 17.97
C ALA A 144 -7.26 -10.10 18.79
N ALA A 145 -8.36 -10.58 18.20
CA ALA A 145 -9.64 -10.72 18.89
C ALA A 145 -9.63 -11.83 19.96
N SER A 146 -9.02 -12.99 19.69
CA SER A 146 -8.98 -14.10 20.66
C SER A 146 -8.16 -13.77 21.91
N ARG A 147 -7.09 -12.97 21.78
CA ARG A 147 -6.28 -12.52 22.92
C ARG A 147 -7.01 -11.55 23.86
N LYS A 148 -8.11 -10.93 23.43
CA LYS A 148 -8.98 -10.11 24.29
C LYS A 148 -9.99 -10.94 25.09
N GLY A 149 -10.25 -12.19 24.69
CA GLY A 149 -11.26 -13.05 25.32
C GLY A 149 -10.73 -13.95 26.44
N ASP A 150 -9.41 -13.98 26.65
CA ASP A 150 -8.76 -14.75 27.73
C ASP A 150 -8.47 -13.88 28.98
N ASP A 151 -8.77 -12.58 28.93
CA ASP A 151 -8.58 -11.59 30.00
C ASP A 151 -9.91 -11.18 30.71
N GLU A 152 -11.03 -11.87 30.44
CA GLU A 152 -12.32 -11.79 31.17
C GLU A 152 -12.61 -13.09 31.92
#